data_AF-A0A6A2R7N1-F1
#
_entry.id   AF-A0A6A2R7N1-F1
#
_cell.length_a   1.000
_cell.length_b   1.000
_cell.length_c   1.000
_cell.angle_alpha   90.00
_cell.angle_beta   90.00
_cell.angle_gamma   90.00
#
_symmetry.space_group_name_H-M   'P 1'
#
loop_
_entity.id
_entity.type
_entity.pdbx_description
1 polymer ?
#
loop_
_entity_poly.entity_id
_entity_poly.type
_entity_poly.pdbx_seq_one_letter_code
_entity_poly.pdbx_strand_id
1 'polypeptide(L)'
;MADIRKILKEHVADLVPADGVVHCRGDELTFDSMEAFGRHVDALLSRPPRSREEAVADALATHLGEPDPLPEESFAVTVGDDGRIRCGCGWTGSVAADTDEWREHLADAILEALGRVE
;
A
#
# COMPACT_ATOMS: atom_id res chain seq x y z
N MET A 1 0.52 -5.68 6.52
CA MET A 1 1.15 -5.73 5.18
C MET A 1 2.04 -4.53 5.14
N ALA A 2 3.26 -4.62 4.63
CA ALA A 2 4.03 -3.40 4.37
C ALA A 2 3.20 -2.44 3.50
N ASP A 3 3.39 -1.12 3.63
CA ASP A 3 2.73 -0.14 2.78
C ASP A 3 2.94 -0.48 1.29
N ILE A 4 1.92 -1.15 0.74
CA ILE A 4 1.92 -1.74 -0.60
C ILE A 4 2.20 -0.64 -1.61
N ARG A 5 1.63 0.53 -1.36
CA ARG A 5 1.68 1.65 -2.29
C ARG A 5 3.05 2.29 -2.29
N LYS A 6 3.64 2.46 -1.11
CA LYS A 6 5.03 2.91 -0.99
C LYS A 6 5.99 1.93 -1.66
N ILE A 7 5.84 0.62 -1.42
CA ILE A 7 6.67 -0.40 -2.07
C ILE A 7 6.58 -0.27 -3.59
N LEU A 8 5.37 -0.21 -4.16
CA LEU A 8 5.19 -0.12 -5.60
C LEU A 8 5.67 1.21 -6.20
N LYS A 9 5.69 2.30 -5.41
CA LYS A 9 6.19 3.61 -5.82
C LYS A 9 7.73 3.67 -5.80
N GLU A 10 8.35 3.05 -4.81
CA GLU A 10 9.80 3.11 -4.57
C GLU A 10 10.55 2.01 -5.34
N HIS A 11 10.00 0.79 -5.40
CA HIS A 11 10.60 -0.35 -6.07
C HIS A 11 10.14 -0.42 -7.54
N VAL A 12 10.70 0.47 -8.35
CA VAL A 12 10.48 0.53 -9.81
C VAL A 12 11.67 -0.07 -10.54
N ALA A 13 11.40 -0.82 -11.60
CA ALA A 13 12.40 -1.36 -12.50
C ALA A 13 12.94 -0.27 -13.45
N ASP A 14 14.22 0.06 -13.31
CA ASP A 14 14.98 0.85 -14.28
C ASP A 14 15.79 -0.12 -15.16
N LEU A 15 15.47 -0.16 -16.45
CA LEU A 15 16.16 -1.00 -17.45
C LEU A 15 17.36 -0.23 -18.03
N VAL A 16 18.57 -0.75 -17.83
CA VAL A 16 19.77 -0.20 -18.48
C VAL A 16 19.95 -0.89 -19.85
N PRO A 17 19.85 -0.17 -20.98
CA PRO A 17 19.78 -0.79 -22.31
C PRO A 17 21.04 -1.55 -22.76
N ALA A 18 22.17 -1.37 -22.08
CA ALA A 18 23.46 -1.93 -22.52
C ALA A 18 23.69 -3.38 -22.07
N ASP A 19 23.17 -3.78 -20.90
CA ASP A 19 23.57 -5.04 -20.24
C ASP A 19 22.40 -5.99 -19.93
N GLY A 20 21.15 -5.58 -20.20
CA GLY A 20 19.96 -6.40 -19.91
C GLY A 20 19.65 -6.57 -18.42
N VAL A 21 20.34 -5.81 -17.56
CA VAL A 21 20.16 -5.82 -16.11
C VAL A 21 18.99 -4.91 -15.71
N VAL A 22 18.14 -5.42 -14.82
CA VAL A 22 17.04 -4.67 -14.21
C VAL A 22 17.51 -4.12 -12.87
N HIS A 23 17.47 -2.81 -12.69
CA HIS A 23 17.80 -2.16 -11.43
C HIS A 23 16.52 -1.84 -10.66
N CYS A 24 16.48 -2.19 -9.38
CA CYS A 24 15.44 -1.73 -8.48
C CYS A 24 15.85 -0.38 -7.88
N ARG A 25 15.03 0.65 -8.07
CA ARG A 25 15.30 1.98 -7.52
C ARG A 25 15.20 2.03 -5.99
N GLY A 26 14.34 1.22 -5.39
CA GLY A 26 14.00 1.29 -3.97
C GLY A 26 15.11 0.81 -3.03
N ASP A 27 15.97 -0.09 -3.50
CA ASP A 27 17.02 -0.72 -2.69
C ASP A 27 18.34 -0.97 -3.45
N GLU A 28 18.48 -0.36 -4.62
CA GLU A 28 19.68 -0.43 -5.48
C GLU A 28 20.09 -1.85 -5.89
N LEU A 29 19.21 -2.85 -5.70
CA LEU A 29 19.44 -4.22 -6.12
C LEU A 29 19.38 -4.36 -7.63
N THR A 30 20.10 -5.38 -8.15
CA THR A 30 20.13 -5.70 -9.57
C THR A 30 19.64 -7.12 -9.82
N PHE A 31 18.92 -7.29 -10.92
CA PHE A 31 18.29 -8.54 -11.31
C PHE A 31 18.63 -8.86 -12.77
N ASP A 32 18.80 -10.14 -13.05
CA ASP A 32 19.08 -10.67 -14.39
C ASP A 32 17.85 -10.73 -15.31
N SER A 33 16.66 -10.46 -14.74
CA SER A 33 15.39 -10.59 -15.43
C SER A 33 14.28 -9.81 -14.72
N MET A 34 13.25 -9.43 -15.48
CA MET A 34 12.01 -8.86 -14.93
C MET A 34 11.28 -9.84 -14.00
N GLU A 35 11.43 -11.15 -14.23
CA GLU A 35 10.83 -12.18 -13.39
C GLU A 35 11.49 -12.24 -11.99
N ALA A 36 12.82 -12.14 -11.94
CA ALA A 36 13.55 -12.07 -10.67
C ALA A 36 13.23 -10.77 -9.90
N PHE A 37 13.12 -9.65 -10.61
CA PHE A 37 12.64 -8.39 -10.03
C PHE A 37 11.20 -8.52 -9.48
N GLY A 38 10.29 -9.15 -10.24
CA GLY A 38 8.91 -9.39 -9.80
C GLY A 38 8.84 -10.19 -8.49
N ARG A 39 9.59 -11.29 -8.39
CA ARG A 39 9.70 -12.08 -7.16
C ARG A 39 10.22 -11.26 -5.97
N HIS A 40 11.14 -10.35 -6.23
CA HIS A 40 11.68 -9.47 -5.20
C HIS A 40 10.60 -8.52 -4.67
N VAL A 41 9.82 -7.88 -5.55
CA VAL A 41 8.69 -7.02 -5.14
C VAL A 41 7.62 -7.85 -4.40
N ASP A 42 7.30 -9.06 -4.88
CA ASP A 42 6.34 -9.95 -4.22
C ASP A 42 6.78 -10.31 -2.78
N ALA A 43 8.09 -10.53 -2.58
CA ALA A 43 8.65 -10.82 -1.26
C ALA A 43 8.55 -9.62 -0.30
N LEU A 44 8.75 -8.39 -0.81
CA LEU A 44 8.54 -7.17 -0.02
C LEU A 44 7.08 -7.00 0.38
N LEU A 45 6.15 -7.20 -0.56
CA LEU A 45 4.70 -7.08 -0.32
C LEU A 45 4.17 -8.13 0.66
N SER A 46 4.77 -9.33 0.64
CA SER A 46 4.34 -10.46 1.47
C SER A 46 4.93 -10.44 2.88
N ARG A 47 5.92 -9.58 3.14
CA ARG A 47 6.62 -9.55 4.43
C ARG A 47 5.65 -9.25 5.59
N PRO A 48 5.68 -10.01 6.68
CA PRO A 48 4.95 -9.63 7.88
C PRO A 48 5.53 -8.33 8.46
N PRO A 49 4.72 -7.53 9.19
CA PRO A 49 5.24 -6.36 9.89
C PRO A 49 6.24 -6.80 10.97
N ARG A 50 7.33 -6.05 11.17
CA ARG A 50 8.37 -6.40 12.16
C ARG A 50 7.99 -5.98 13.58
N SER A 51 7.01 -5.10 13.72
CA SER A 51 6.47 -4.69 15.00
C SER A 51 4.99 -4.31 14.89
N ARG A 52 4.34 -4.17 16.04
CA ARG A 52 2.95 -3.70 16.13
C ARG A 52 2.80 -2.28 15.60
N GLU A 53 3.80 -1.44 15.84
CA GLU A 53 3.84 -0.05 15.35
C GLU A 53 3.96 -0.02 13.82
N GLU A 54 4.81 -0.86 13.21
CA GLU A 54 4.89 -1.00 11.75
C GLU A 54 3.54 -1.49 11.19
N ALA A 55 2.92 -2.49 11.83
CA ALA A 55 1.62 -3.02 11.41
C ALA A 55 0.52 -1.95 11.40
N VAL A 56 0.43 -1.12 12.45
CA VAL A 56 -0.54 -0.03 12.54
C VAL A 56 -0.22 1.05 11.51
N ALA A 57 1.04 1.47 11.39
CA ALA A 57 1.45 2.49 10.44
C ALA A 57 1.13 2.08 8.99
N ASP A 58 1.44 0.85 8.62
CA ASP A 58 1.15 0.35 7.28
C ASP A 58 -0.36 0.27 6.99
N ALA A 59 -1.15 -0.16 7.98
CA ALA A 59 -2.61 -0.20 7.86
C ALA A 59 -3.17 1.21 7.68
N LEU A 60 -2.70 2.18 8.47
CA LEU A 60 -3.11 3.58 8.30
C LEU A 60 -2.72 4.14 6.93
N ALA A 61 -1.48 3.92 6.48
CA ALA A 61 -1.03 4.38 5.17
C ALA A 61 -1.85 3.78 4.02
N THR A 62 -2.18 2.48 4.11
CA THR A 62 -3.00 1.78 3.10
C THR A 62 -4.43 2.32 3.03
N HIS A 63 -5.03 2.65 4.18
CA HIS A 63 -6.45 3.01 4.26
C HIS A 63 -6.74 4.51 4.20
N LEU A 64 -5.83 5.34 4.74
CA LEU A 64 -5.94 6.81 4.78
C LEU A 64 -5.16 7.49 3.66
N GLY A 65 -4.20 6.79 3.05
CA GLY A 65 -3.26 7.35 2.10
C GLY A 65 -2.14 8.14 2.78
N GLU A 66 -1.23 8.64 1.95
CA GLU A 66 -0.15 9.54 2.38
C GLU A 66 -0.64 11.00 2.34
N PRO A 67 -0.18 11.86 3.27
CA PRO A 67 -0.42 13.31 3.19
C PRO A 67 0.37 13.89 2.00
N ASP A 68 -0.25 13.94 0.83
CA ASP A 68 0.31 14.56 -0.37
C ASP A 68 -0.03 16.07 -0.40
N PRO A 69 0.92 16.98 -0.71
CA PRO A 69 0.65 18.41 -0.85
C PRO A 69 -0.33 18.81 -1.98
N LEU A 70 -0.86 17.88 -2.79
CA LEU A 70 -1.81 18.17 -3.87
C LEU A 70 -3.08 17.27 -3.84
N PRO A 71 -4.28 17.83 -4.08
CA PRO A 71 -5.55 17.13 -3.87
C PRO A 71 -5.95 16.15 -4.99
N GLU A 72 -5.38 16.25 -6.20
CA GLU A 72 -5.89 15.51 -7.37
C GLU A 72 -5.44 14.05 -7.44
N GLU A 73 -4.38 13.68 -6.70
CA GLU A 73 -3.92 12.30 -6.54
C GLU A 73 -3.91 11.85 -5.07
N SER A 74 -4.66 12.55 -4.21
CA SER A 74 -4.72 12.18 -2.79
C SER A 74 -5.45 10.84 -2.65
N PHE A 75 -4.75 9.83 -2.12
CA PHE A 75 -5.33 8.52 -1.77
C PHE A 75 -6.13 8.57 -0.47
N ALA A 76 -6.66 9.74 -0.17
CA ALA A 76 -7.48 10.02 0.98
C ALA A 76 -8.78 9.21 0.90
N VAL A 77 -9.35 8.99 2.08
CA VAL A 77 -10.75 8.56 2.19
C VAL A 77 -11.61 9.64 1.52
N THR A 78 -12.36 9.25 0.49
CA THR A 78 -13.19 10.17 -0.29
C THR A 78 -14.67 9.82 -0.17
N VAL A 79 -15.54 10.81 -0.39
CA VAL A 79 -16.97 10.56 -0.60
C VAL A 79 -17.21 10.61 -2.10
N GLY A 80 -17.74 9.53 -2.64
CA GLY A 80 -18.06 9.41 -4.06
C GLY A 80 -19.26 10.24 -4.50
N ASP A 81 -19.43 10.38 -5.82
CA ASP A 81 -20.61 11.01 -6.42
C ASP A 81 -21.93 10.31 -6.06
N ASP A 82 -21.86 9.02 -5.71
CA ASP A 82 -22.97 8.21 -5.18
C ASP A 82 -23.18 8.39 -3.67
N GLY A 83 -22.46 9.33 -3.04
CA GLY A 83 -22.52 9.65 -1.62
C GLY A 83 -21.85 8.63 -0.70
N ARG A 84 -21.23 7.57 -1.23
CA ARG A 84 -20.60 6.51 -0.42
C ARG A 84 -19.15 6.84 -0.10
N ILE A 85 -18.70 6.42 1.08
CA ILE A 85 -17.29 6.53 1.46
C ILE A 85 -16.47 5.50 0.67
N ARG A 86 -15.33 5.93 0.13
CA ARG A 86 -14.32 5.09 -0.52
C ARG A 86 -13.02 5.18 0.26
N CYS A 87 -12.53 4.03 0.73
CA CYS A 87 -11.27 3.93 1.46
C CYS A 87 -10.11 3.75 0.48
N GLY A 88 -8.90 4.19 0.87
CA GLY A 88 -7.68 4.10 0.04
C GLY A 88 -7.32 2.67 -0.40
N CYS A 89 -7.78 1.66 0.35
CA CYS A 89 -7.61 0.24 0.03
C CYS A 89 -8.57 -0.29 -1.05
N GLY A 90 -9.51 0.53 -1.53
CA GLY A 90 -10.54 0.16 -2.52
C GLY A 90 -11.88 -0.28 -1.93
N TRP A 91 -11.99 -0.40 -0.61
CA TRP A 91 -13.29 -0.65 0.05
C TRP A 91 -14.26 0.52 -0.19
N THR A 92 -15.55 0.20 -0.40
CA THR A 92 -16.63 1.17 -0.57
C THR A 92 -17.75 0.87 0.41
N GLY A 93 -18.17 1.88 1.17
CA GLY A 93 -19.27 1.78 2.12
C GLY A 93 -20.58 1.40 1.43
N SER A 94 -21.39 0.61 2.11
CA SER A 94 -22.70 0.20 1.60
C SER A 94 -23.74 1.31 1.77
N VAL A 95 -23.58 2.13 2.81
CA VAL A 95 -24.46 3.26 3.16
C VAL A 95 -23.82 4.60 2.79
N ALA A 96 -24.64 5.56 2.36
CA ALA A 96 -24.17 6.89 1.98
C ALA A 96 -23.62 7.64 3.21
N ALA A 97 -22.38 8.11 3.10
CA ALA A 97 -21.65 8.90 4.10
C ALA A 97 -21.61 8.30 5.52
N ASP A 98 -21.76 6.98 5.65
CA ASP A 98 -21.72 6.31 6.95
C ASP A 98 -20.27 6.21 7.45
N THR A 99 -19.94 7.12 8.38
CA THR A 99 -18.60 7.20 8.95
C THR A 99 -18.35 6.08 9.95
N ASP A 100 -19.38 5.53 10.58
CA ASP A 100 -19.21 4.45 11.55
C ASP A 100 -18.92 3.14 10.83
N GLU A 101 -19.61 2.87 9.72
CA GLU A 101 -19.29 1.74 8.82
C GLU A 101 -17.81 1.79 8.36
N TRP A 102 -17.34 2.97 7.97
CA TRP A 102 -15.93 3.15 7.59
C TRP A 102 -14.96 2.97 8.77
N ARG A 103 -15.31 3.44 9.97
CA ARG A 103 -14.46 3.26 11.18
C ARG A 103 -14.37 1.80 11.58
N GLU A 104 -15.46 1.05 11.49
CA GLU A 104 -15.48 -0.39 11.73
C GLU A 104 -14.56 -1.11 10.74
N HIS A 105 -14.68 -0.80 9.44
CA HIS A 105 -13.79 -1.32 8.41
C HIS A 105 -12.30 -1.05 8.71
N LEU A 106 -11.96 0.19 9.10
CA LEU A 106 -10.57 0.54 9.44
C LEU A 106 -10.09 -0.18 10.71
N ALA A 107 -10.95 -0.32 11.72
CA ALA A 107 -10.61 -1.02 12.95
C ALA A 107 -10.31 -2.50 12.68
N ASP A 108 -11.15 -3.17 11.89
CA ASP A 108 -10.94 -4.56 11.49
C ASP A 108 -9.61 -4.75 10.75
N ALA A 109 -9.28 -3.85 9.82
CA ALA A 109 -8.01 -3.88 9.09
C ALA A 109 -6.79 -3.72 10.01
N ILE A 110 -6.86 -2.84 11.01
CA ILE A 110 -5.78 -2.67 12.01
C ILE A 110 -5.64 -3.94 12.87
N LEU A 111 -6.74 -4.53 13.31
CA LEU A 111 -6.72 -5.76 14.11
C LEU A 111 -6.15 -6.93 13.31
N GLU A 112 -6.51 -7.07 12.03
CA GLU A 112 -5.93 -8.07 11.14
C GLU A 112 -4.42 -7.86 10.96
N ALA A 113 -3.98 -6.61 10.72
CA ALA A 113 -2.56 -6.29 10.58
C ALA A 113 -1.77 -6.64 11.85
N LEU A 114 -2.33 -6.33 13.02
CA LEU A 114 -1.73 -6.68 14.32
C LEU A 114 -1.66 -8.19 14.56
N GLY A 115 -2.62 -8.97 14.05
CA GLY A 115 -2.61 -10.43 14.13
C GLY A 115 -1.51 -11.10 13.32
N ARG A 116 -0.79 -10.35 12.47
CA ARG A 116 0.32 -10.84 11.63
C ARG A 116 1.71 -10.58 12.21
N VAL A 117 1.79 -9.93 13.36
CA VAL A 117 3.05 -9.68 14.07
C VAL A 117 3.35 -10.91 14.93
N GLU A 118 4.52 -11.52 14.72
CA GLU A 118 5.01 -12.68 15.48
C GLU A 118 5.42 -12.32 16.92
#